data_AF-A0A9J6FG35-F1
#
_entry.id   AF-A0A9J6FG35-F1
#
_cell.length_a   1.000
_cell.length_b   1.000
_cell.length_c   1.000
_cell.angle_alpha   90.00
_cell.angle_beta   90.00
_cell.angle_gamma   90.00
#
_symmetry.space_group_name_H-M   'P 1'
#
loop_
_entity.id
_entity.type
_entity.pdbx_description
1 polymer ?
#
loop_
_entity_poly.entity_id
_entity_poly.type
_entity_poly.pdbx_seq_one_letter_code
_entity_poly.pdbx_strand_id
1 'polypeptide(L)'
;MKVAVEGCAHGELDKIYETISELEKQYQFKVSIRGHVCRGHFEVPPYNDSTKRSAYHLRSLEIFRLKQLAEPVDIVISHDWPRGIYNYGNTEKLLQQKKFFVTEVRNNTLGCRPTESLLEQLKPKYWFAAHLHCKFAAQDGTCTKFLALDKCLPRRDFLQTLDIPSSSEGPPRLSYDLEWLCVLQLTDHLLHLDSKNHYMPGPGCNERWQFTPTQEEKDKLADTLKGDLLVPCNFQRTAPVYVPGSERSPGRARPHINPQTRSFCQRFGLRDPLAEALCPQHDSTKLDISSFLGTDDVTSSTLPSCSVDEDPLHEMSAEERQRVHTQEFGGPDSSTGDKELFPALLEKKEEEAKPRASSGRAMKRRNQSLYTDSEDVDN
;
A
#
# COMPACT_ATOMS: atom_id res chain seq x y z
N MET A 1 13.82 17.50 8.21
CA MET A 1 13.07 16.31 8.67
C MET A 1 13.92 15.08 8.44
N LYS A 2 14.02 14.19 9.43
CA LYS A 2 14.66 12.88 9.23
C LYS A 2 13.60 11.88 8.78
N VAL A 3 13.79 11.28 7.61
CA VAL A 3 12.90 10.24 7.09
C VAL A 3 13.65 8.92 7.12
N ALA A 4 13.12 7.96 7.88
CA ALA A 4 13.57 6.57 7.84
C ALA A 4 12.68 5.81 6.86
N VAL A 5 13.29 5.17 5.86
CA VAL A 5 12.60 4.30 4.92
C VAL A 5 13.01 2.86 5.26
N GLU A 6 12.02 2.01 5.47
CA GLU A 6 12.19 0.58 5.72
C GLU A 6 11.67 -0.19 4.49
N GLY A 7 12.38 -1.27 4.13
CA GLY A 7 11.94 -2.18 3.11
C GLY A 7 10.80 -3.09 3.56
N CYS A 8 10.40 -3.98 2.66
CA CYS A 8 9.26 -4.89 2.81
C CYS A 8 9.36 -5.82 4.04
N ALA A 9 8.34 -5.83 4.90
CA ALA A 9 8.14 -6.83 5.95
C ALA A 9 7.02 -7.81 5.57
N HIS A 10 7.35 -8.94 4.91
CA HIS A 10 6.37 -10.01 4.61
C HIS A 10 6.85 -11.41 5.00
N GLY A 11 5.91 -12.25 5.43
CA GLY A 11 6.07 -13.69 5.65
C GLY A 11 5.07 -14.49 4.81
N GLU A 12 5.59 -15.42 3.99
CA GLU A 12 4.91 -16.50 3.25
C GLU A 12 4.14 -16.16 1.94
N LEU A 13 4.44 -15.03 1.28
CA LEU A 13 4.00 -14.77 -0.10
C LEU A 13 4.50 -15.84 -1.10
N ASP A 14 5.70 -16.38 -0.87
CA ASP A 14 6.32 -17.39 -1.74
C ASP A 14 5.47 -18.67 -1.87
N LYS A 15 4.83 -19.11 -0.78
CA LYS A 15 3.92 -20.27 -0.77
C LYS A 15 2.67 -20.03 -1.59
N ILE A 16 2.15 -18.80 -1.59
CA ILE A 16 0.95 -18.42 -2.35
C ILE A 16 1.25 -18.45 -3.86
N TYR A 17 2.40 -17.95 -4.28
CA TYR A 17 2.82 -18.01 -5.69
C TYR A 17 3.15 -19.43 -6.15
N GLU A 18 3.73 -20.26 -5.29
CA GLU A 18 3.97 -21.69 -5.56
C GLU A 18 2.65 -22.43 -5.81
N THR A 19 1.65 -22.24 -4.94
CA THR A 19 0.30 -22.81 -5.12
C THR A 19 -0.40 -22.27 -6.38
N ILE A 20 -0.27 -20.99 -6.69
CA ILE A 20 -0.83 -20.43 -7.94
C ILE A 20 -0.19 -21.11 -9.16
N SER A 21 1.13 -21.27 -9.18
CA SER A 21 1.84 -21.91 -10.29
C SER A 21 1.44 -23.38 -10.46
N GLU A 22 1.18 -24.11 -9.37
CA GLU A 22 0.66 -25.48 -9.41
C GLU A 22 -0.76 -25.53 -9.99
N LEU A 23 -1.64 -24.60 -9.60
CA LEU A 23 -3.00 -24.51 -10.12
C LEU A 23 -3.05 -24.11 -11.60
N GLU A 24 -2.20 -23.18 -12.04
CA GLU A 24 -2.09 -22.79 -13.45
C GLU A 24 -1.70 -23.99 -14.34
N LYS A 25 -0.77 -24.82 -13.86
CA LYS A 25 -0.35 -26.05 -14.55
C LYS A 25 -1.45 -27.10 -14.57
N GLN A 26 -2.13 -27.31 -13.43
CA GLN A 26 -3.11 -28.38 -13.27
C GLN A 26 -4.39 -28.12 -14.08
N TYR A 27 -4.80 -26.87 -14.22
CA TYR A 27 -6.10 -26.50 -14.79
C TYR A 27 -6.00 -25.68 -16.09
N GLN A 28 -4.79 -25.51 -16.65
CA GLN A 28 -4.52 -24.79 -17.91
C GLN A 28 -5.18 -23.40 -17.99
N PHE A 29 -5.07 -22.60 -16.94
CA PHE A 29 -5.42 -21.17 -16.96
C PHE A 29 -4.22 -20.32 -16.54
N LYS A 30 -4.16 -19.07 -17.00
CA LYS A 30 -3.13 -18.09 -16.59
C LYS A 30 -3.77 -17.07 -15.66
N VAL A 31 -3.30 -16.98 -14.41
CA VAL A 31 -3.76 -15.95 -13.47
C VAL A 31 -3.13 -14.62 -13.88
N SER A 32 -3.88 -13.83 -14.62
CA SER A 32 -3.50 -12.43 -14.84
C SER A 32 -3.75 -11.65 -13.54
N ILE A 33 -2.68 -11.31 -12.82
CA ILE A 33 -2.71 -10.40 -11.67
C ILE A 33 -3.22 -9.00 -12.09
N ARG A 34 -3.32 -8.72 -13.40
CA ARG A 34 -3.99 -7.54 -13.97
C ARG A 34 -5.51 -7.54 -13.83
N GLY A 35 -6.13 -8.65 -13.41
CA GLY A 35 -7.58 -8.81 -13.41
C GLY A 35 -8.35 -7.93 -12.41
N HIS A 36 -7.68 -7.41 -11.39
CA HIS A 36 -8.35 -6.61 -10.34
C HIS A 36 -8.14 -5.11 -10.47
N VAL A 37 -7.25 -4.65 -11.35
CA VAL A 37 -6.95 -3.21 -11.47
C VAL A 37 -8.23 -2.42 -11.76
N CYS A 38 -9.11 -2.92 -12.60
CA CYS A 38 -10.38 -2.26 -12.89
C CYS A 38 -11.52 -2.65 -11.94
N ARG A 39 -11.31 -3.49 -10.92
CA ARG A 39 -12.39 -3.93 -10.03
C ARG A 39 -12.56 -2.98 -8.85
N GLY A 40 -13.74 -3.00 -8.24
CA GLY A 40 -13.94 -2.38 -6.93
C GLY A 40 -13.18 -3.09 -5.81
N HIS A 41 -13.33 -2.56 -4.59
CA HIS A 41 -12.83 -3.14 -3.35
C HIS A 41 -13.93 -3.98 -2.69
N PHE A 42 -14.04 -5.23 -3.11
CA PHE A 42 -15.06 -6.18 -2.63
C PHE A 42 -14.55 -7.11 -1.53
N GLU A 43 -13.27 -7.00 -1.18
CA GLU A 43 -12.62 -7.85 -0.20
C GLU A 43 -13.07 -7.50 1.21
N VAL A 44 -14.01 -8.29 1.74
CA VAL A 44 -14.48 -8.20 3.12
C VAL A 44 -14.16 -9.46 3.92
N PRO A 45 -13.83 -9.33 5.21
CA PRO A 45 -13.70 -10.48 6.09
C PRO A 45 -14.99 -11.31 6.17
N PRO A 46 -14.88 -12.65 6.18
CA PRO A 46 -13.66 -13.43 6.12
C PRO A 46 -13.15 -13.49 4.69
N TYR A 47 -11.84 -13.36 4.56
CA TYR A 47 -11.21 -13.54 3.27
C TYR A 47 -11.19 -15.03 2.90
N ASN A 48 -11.71 -15.36 1.71
CA ASN A 48 -11.39 -16.59 1.00
C ASN A 48 -10.02 -16.46 0.30
N ASP A 49 -9.47 -17.56 -0.22
CA ASP A 49 -8.13 -17.57 -0.82
C ASP A 49 -8.00 -16.66 -2.06
N SER A 50 -9.10 -16.39 -2.77
CA SER A 50 -9.11 -15.37 -3.82
C SER A 50 -8.98 -13.96 -3.24
N THR A 51 -9.84 -13.61 -2.29
CA THR A 51 -9.88 -12.27 -1.66
C THR A 51 -8.64 -11.94 -0.84
N LYS A 52 -7.98 -12.95 -0.25
CA LYS A 52 -6.68 -12.77 0.42
C LYS A 52 -5.61 -12.25 -0.54
N ARG A 53 -5.63 -12.70 -1.79
CA ARG A 53 -4.69 -12.29 -2.84
C ARG A 53 -5.05 -10.93 -3.40
N SER A 54 -6.33 -10.64 -3.54
CA SER A 54 -6.79 -9.44 -4.22
C SER A 54 -6.84 -8.18 -3.36
N ALA A 55 -6.89 -8.33 -2.03
CA ALA A 55 -7.00 -7.24 -1.06
C ALA A 55 -5.85 -6.22 -1.12
N TYR A 56 -4.65 -6.63 -1.55
CA TYR A 56 -3.48 -5.76 -1.67
C TYR A 56 -3.15 -5.36 -3.12
N HIS A 57 -3.98 -5.76 -4.10
CA HIS A 57 -3.77 -5.32 -5.48
C HIS A 57 -4.19 -3.86 -5.64
N LEU A 58 -3.36 -3.07 -6.33
CA LEU A 58 -3.67 -1.68 -6.67
C LEU A 58 -4.90 -1.59 -7.61
N ARG A 59 -5.82 -0.66 -7.37
CA ARG A 59 -6.93 -0.38 -8.30
C ARG A 59 -6.64 0.85 -9.16
N SER A 60 -7.37 0.95 -10.26
CA SER A 60 -7.37 2.10 -11.16
C SER A 60 -7.82 3.36 -10.45
N LEU A 61 -8.70 3.24 -9.46
CA LEU A 61 -9.20 4.34 -8.65
C LEU A 61 -8.08 5.09 -7.92
N GLU A 62 -7.19 4.40 -7.21
CA GLU A 62 -6.12 5.09 -6.46
C GLU A 62 -5.14 5.78 -7.41
N ILE A 63 -4.80 5.12 -8.52
CA ILE A 63 -3.96 5.71 -9.57
C ILE A 63 -4.65 6.95 -10.16
N PHE A 64 -5.93 6.86 -10.48
CA PHE A 64 -6.70 7.96 -11.03
C PHE A 64 -6.75 9.14 -10.07
N ARG A 65 -7.01 8.92 -8.78
CA ARG A 65 -7.01 9.94 -7.73
C ARG A 65 -5.64 10.62 -7.59
N LEU A 66 -4.56 9.84 -7.52
CA LEU A 66 -3.20 10.39 -7.42
C LEU A 66 -2.84 11.22 -8.65
N LYS A 67 -3.33 10.85 -9.84
CA LYS A 67 -3.21 11.66 -11.07
C LYS A 67 -4.04 12.94 -11.07
N GLN A 68 -4.84 13.23 -10.05
CA GLN A 68 -5.54 14.51 -9.97
C GLN A 68 -4.74 15.56 -9.21
N LEU A 69 -3.66 15.17 -8.51
CA LEU A 69 -2.79 16.11 -7.82
C LEU A 69 -2.08 17.01 -8.83
N ALA A 70 -2.08 18.31 -8.55
CA ALA A 70 -1.41 19.32 -9.36
C ALA A 70 -0.34 20.07 -8.57
N GLU A 71 -0.43 20.08 -7.24
CA GLU A 71 0.60 20.67 -6.40
C GLU A 71 1.88 19.81 -6.41
N PRO A 72 3.07 20.44 -6.29
CA PRO A 72 4.33 19.69 -6.30
C PRO A 72 4.42 18.70 -5.13
N VAL A 73 4.61 17.42 -5.46
CA VAL A 73 4.79 16.36 -4.45
C VAL A 73 6.27 16.19 -4.13
N ASP A 74 6.63 16.26 -2.85
CA ASP A 74 8.04 16.07 -2.45
C ASP A 74 8.44 14.60 -2.43
N ILE A 75 7.60 13.74 -1.85
CA ILE A 75 7.93 12.34 -1.59
C ILE A 75 6.75 11.46 -1.99
N VAL A 76 7.02 10.46 -2.82
CA VAL A 76 6.10 9.35 -3.08
C VAL A 76 6.66 8.07 -2.47
N ILE A 77 5.79 7.28 -1.86
CA ILE A 77 6.13 5.96 -1.31
C ILE A 77 5.22 4.93 -1.99
N SER A 78 5.82 3.89 -2.58
CA SER A 78 5.11 2.76 -3.15
C SER A 78 5.69 1.44 -2.64
N HIS A 79 4.94 0.34 -2.73
CA HIS A 79 5.54 -0.97 -2.50
C HIS A 79 6.35 -1.43 -3.71
N ASP A 80 5.68 -1.49 -4.85
CA ASP A 80 6.27 -1.92 -6.12
C ASP A 80 7.06 -0.79 -6.78
N TRP A 81 8.04 -1.15 -7.60
CA TRP A 81 8.82 -0.18 -8.36
C TRP A 81 8.01 0.36 -9.55
N PRO A 82 8.16 1.64 -9.90
CA PRO A 82 7.78 2.12 -11.23
C PRO A 82 8.45 1.28 -12.30
N ARG A 83 7.68 0.79 -13.28
CA ARG A 83 8.25 0.04 -14.39
C ARG A 83 9.26 0.90 -15.16
N GLY A 84 10.36 0.31 -15.59
CA GLY A 84 11.40 1.00 -16.35
C GLY A 84 12.36 1.85 -15.51
N ILE A 85 12.12 2.01 -14.20
CA ILE A 85 13.00 2.82 -13.32
C ILE A 85 14.44 2.29 -13.28
N TYR A 86 14.63 1.00 -13.56
CA TYR A 86 15.94 0.38 -13.63
C TYR A 86 16.83 1.02 -14.70
N ASN A 87 16.26 1.54 -15.79
CA ASN A 87 17.01 2.22 -16.86
C ASN A 87 17.74 3.50 -16.39
N TYR A 88 17.38 4.03 -15.23
CA TYR A 88 17.90 5.27 -14.66
C TYR A 88 18.89 5.03 -13.51
N GLY A 89 19.34 3.78 -13.32
CA GLY A 89 20.37 3.40 -12.36
C GLY A 89 21.34 2.38 -12.93
N ASN A 90 22.15 1.76 -12.08
CA ASN A 90 23.11 0.74 -12.53
C ASN A 90 22.41 -0.61 -12.77
N THR A 91 21.77 -0.74 -13.93
CA THR A 91 21.09 -1.97 -14.36
C THR A 91 22.05 -3.15 -14.44
N GLU A 92 23.29 -2.95 -14.87
CA GLU A 92 24.27 -4.04 -14.97
C GLU A 92 24.54 -4.68 -13.61
N LYS A 93 24.79 -3.86 -12.57
CA LYS A 93 24.96 -4.31 -11.19
C LYS A 93 23.71 -5.00 -10.66
N LEU A 94 22.53 -4.46 -10.96
CA LEU A 94 21.25 -5.08 -10.60
C LEU A 94 21.14 -6.48 -11.22
N LEU A 95 21.44 -6.64 -12.51
CA LEU A 95 21.37 -7.92 -13.22
C LEU A 95 22.47 -8.90 -12.79
N GLN A 96 23.65 -8.41 -12.40
CA GLN A 96 24.69 -9.25 -11.80
C GLN A 96 24.22 -9.86 -10.47
N GLN A 97 23.56 -9.06 -9.62
CA GLN A 97 23.01 -9.51 -8.34
C GLN A 97 21.75 -10.37 -8.51
N LYS A 98 20.91 -10.04 -9.48
CA LYS A 98 19.57 -10.60 -9.69
C LYS A 98 19.39 -11.02 -11.15
N LYS A 99 20.11 -12.07 -11.55
CA LYS A 99 20.13 -12.58 -12.94
C LYS A 99 18.77 -12.93 -13.53
N PHE A 100 17.78 -13.23 -12.70
CA PHE A 100 16.42 -13.53 -13.15
C PHE A 100 15.65 -12.31 -13.66
N PHE A 101 16.08 -11.08 -13.34
CA PHE A 101 15.50 -9.87 -13.90
C PHE A 101 15.88 -9.62 -15.36
N VAL A 102 16.85 -10.35 -15.93
CA VAL A 102 17.33 -10.12 -17.31
C VAL A 102 16.18 -10.15 -18.32
N THR A 103 15.31 -11.16 -18.26
CA THR A 103 14.16 -11.28 -19.18
C THR A 103 13.16 -10.15 -18.99
N GLU A 104 12.84 -9.80 -17.74
CA GLU A 104 11.85 -8.75 -17.45
C GLU A 104 12.38 -7.34 -17.80
N VAL A 105 13.67 -7.10 -17.61
CA VAL A 105 14.35 -5.88 -18.05
C VAL A 105 14.36 -5.79 -19.57
N ARG A 106 14.72 -6.88 -20.26
CA ARG A 106 14.75 -6.95 -21.74
C ARG A 106 13.37 -6.73 -22.35
N ASN A 107 12.32 -7.28 -21.73
CA ASN A 107 10.95 -7.18 -22.21
C ASN A 107 10.21 -5.93 -21.72
N ASN A 108 10.85 -5.07 -20.93
CA ASN A 108 10.25 -3.90 -20.29
C ASN A 108 8.97 -4.24 -19.49
N THR A 109 9.10 -5.23 -18.60
CA THR A 109 8.03 -5.71 -17.71
C THR A 109 8.39 -5.67 -16.23
N LEU A 110 9.65 -5.42 -15.85
CA LEU A 110 10.06 -5.32 -14.44
C LEU A 110 9.46 -4.06 -13.80
N GLY A 111 8.64 -4.26 -12.77
CA GLY A 111 7.93 -3.19 -12.05
C GLY A 111 6.48 -3.00 -12.50
N CYS A 112 5.86 -1.94 -12.00
CA CYS A 112 4.44 -1.66 -12.11
C CYS A 112 4.16 -0.49 -13.08
N ARG A 113 3.34 -0.76 -14.11
CA ARG A 113 2.94 0.20 -15.17
C ARG A 113 2.15 1.40 -14.63
N PRO A 114 1.13 1.21 -13.78
CA PRO A 114 0.44 2.36 -13.20
C PRO A 114 1.35 3.32 -12.41
N THR A 115 2.33 2.79 -11.68
CA THR A 115 3.30 3.61 -10.93
C THR A 115 4.34 4.29 -11.81
N GLU A 116 4.71 3.71 -12.96
CA GLU A 116 5.50 4.38 -14.01
C GLU A 116 4.75 5.64 -14.50
N SER A 117 3.47 5.50 -14.84
CA SER A 117 2.67 6.64 -15.27
C SER A 117 2.47 7.69 -14.18
N LEU A 118 2.41 7.30 -12.90
CA LEU A 118 2.41 8.25 -11.77
C LEU A 118 3.75 8.97 -11.62
N LEU A 119 4.87 8.27 -11.77
CA LEU A 119 6.20 8.87 -11.71
C LEU A 119 6.36 9.95 -12.78
N GLU A 120 5.95 9.66 -14.02
CA GLU A 120 5.99 10.61 -15.13
C GLU A 120 5.11 11.86 -14.89
N GLN A 121 3.98 11.68 -14.23
CA GLN A 121 3.02 12.75 -14.01
C GLN A 121 3.36 13.62 -12.79
N LEU A 122 3.64 13.01 -11.64
CA LEU A 122 3.88 13.73 -10.39
C LEU A 122 5.30 14.27 -10.27
N LYS A 123 6.28 13.60 -10.91
CA LYS A 123 7.71 13.94 -10.87
C LYS A 123 8.20 14.39 -9.48
N PRO A 124 7.99 13.57 -8.44
CA PRO A 124 8.30 13.99 -7.08
C PRO A 124 9.81 14.16 -6.89
N LYS A 125 10.25 14.90 -5.87
CA LYS A 125 11.69 15.00 -5.57
C LYS A 125 12.29 13.65 -5.17
N TYR A 126 11.52 12.84 -4.45
CA TYR A 126 11.92 11.52 -3.99
C TYR A 126 10.84 10.47 -4.28
N TRP A 127 11.28 9.28 -4.67
CA TRP A 127 10.42 8.11 -4.79
C TRP A 127 11.04 6.93 -4.04
N PHE A 128 10.34 6.43 -3.03
CA PHE A 128 10.78 5.28 -2.22
C PHE A 128 9.97 4.04 -2.54
N ALA A 129 10.65 2.91 -2.75
CA ALA A 129 10.02 1.63 -3.05
C ALA A 129 10.66 0.44 -2.31
N ALA A 130 10.04 -0.73 -2.42
CA ALA A 130 10.55 -1.98 -1.84
C ALA A 130 10.27 -3.16 -2.78
N HIS A 131 9.67 -4.24 -2.28
CA HIS A 131 9.21 -5.42 -3.03
C HIS A 131 10.29 -6.32 -3.65
N LEU A 132 11.20 -5.79 -4.47
CA LEU A 132 12.17 -6.58 -5.24
C LEU A 132 13.37 -7.12 -4.42
N HIS A 133 13.38 -6.87 -3.11
CA HIS A 133 14.36 -7.37 -2.15
C HIS A 133 15.81 -7.13 -2.62
N CYS A 134 16.09 -5.89 -3.02
CA CYS A 134 17.42 -5.39 -3.32
C CYS A 134 17.44 -3.88 -3.14
N LYS A 135 18.59 -3.37 -2.68
CA LYS A 135 18.86 -1.95 -2.71
C LYS A 135 19.14 -1.50 -4.13
N PHE A 136 18.43 -0.47 -4.58
CA PHE A 136 18.64 0.10 -5.91
C PHE A 136 18.38 1.60 -5.85
N ALA A 137 19.32 2.37 -6.40
CA ALA A 137 19.21 3.80 -6.52
C ALA A 137 19.21 4.16 -8.01
N ALA A 138 18.32 5.08 -8.37
CA ALA A 138 18.21 5.60 -9.72
C ALA A 138 17.85 7.09 -9.68
N GLN A 139 18.16 7.80 -10.75
CA GLN A 139 17.81 9.20 -10.88
C GLN A 139 17.36 9.45 -12.33
N ASP A 140 16.09 9.79 -12.49
CA ASP A 140 15.60 10.27 -13.77
C ASP A 140 16.12 11.69 -13.99
N GLY A 141 16.55 12.02 -15.22
CA GLY A 141 17.13 13.32 -15.58
C GLY A 141 16.21 14.51 -15.30
N THR A 142 14.96 14.24 -14.90
CA THR A 142 13.89 15.17 -14.54
C THR A 142 13.81 15.57 -13.06
N CYS A 143 14.77 15.13 -12.20
CA CYS A 143 14.96 15.51 -10.77
C CYS A 143 14.53 14.45 -9.73
N THR A 144 13.75 13.43 -10.08
CA THR A 144 13.31 12.42 -9.10
C THR A 144 14.44 11.50 -8.67
N LYS A 145 14.72 11.46 -7.36
CA LYS A 145 15.64 10.51 -6.73
C LYS A 145 14.89 9.27 -6.28
N PHE A 146 15.13 8.15 -6.95
CA PHE A 146 14.54 6.86 -6.62
C PHE A 146 15.45 6.06 -5.69
N LEU A 147 14.87 5.47 -4.64
CA LEU A 147 15.55 4.53 -3.77
C LEU A 147 14.62 3.37 -3.42
N ALA A 148 15.05 2.16 -3.74
CA ALA A 148 14.46 0.93 -3.25
C ALA A 148 15.34 0.28 -2.19
N LEU A 149 14.72 -0.34 -1.20
CA LEU A 149 15.41 -1.03 -0.10
C LEU A 149 15.11 -2.53 -0.06
N ASP A 150 16.02 -3.27 0.56
CA ASP A 150 15.92 -4.72 0.70
C ASP A 150 14.97 -5.12 1.84
N LYS A 151 14.64 -6.40 1.93
CA LYS A 151 13.87 -7.00 3.01
C LYS A 151 14.64 -6.91 4.33
N CYS A 152 13.89 -6.73 5.42
CA CYS A 152 14.38 -6.72 6.80
C CYS A 152 14.88 -8.09 7.25
N LEU A 153 16.06 -8.44 6.75
CA LEU A 153 16.80 -9.66 7.07
C LEU A 153 18.21 -9.29 7.52
N PRO A 154 18.85 -10.13 8.37
CA PRO A 154 20.21 -9.89 8.81
C PRO A 154 21.17 -9.65 7.65
N ARG A 155 22.02 -8.61 7.79
CA ARG A 155 23.07 -8.23 6.82
C ARG A 155 22.52 -7.76 5.46
N ARG A 156 21.33 -7.17 5.43
CA ARG A 156 20.77 -6.53 4.22
C ARG A 156 20.59 -5.03 4.42
N ASP A 157 20.59 -4.30 3.32
CA ASP A 157 20.35 -2.85 3.31
C ASP A 157 18.83 -2.58 3.29
N PHE A 158 18.19 -2.83 4.43
CA PHE A 158 16.73 -2.73 4.58
C PHE A 158 16.25 -1.42 5.20
N LEU A 159 17.15 -0.63 5.78
CA LEU A 159 16.84 0.64 6.43
C LEU A 159 17.79 1.71 5.93
N GLN A 160 17.25 2.86 5.54
CA GLN A 160 18.03 4.04 5.21
C GLN A 160 17.39 5.29 5.83
N THR A 161 18.22 6.10 6.49
CA THR A 161 17.83 7.39 7.05
C THR A 161 18.28 8.52 6.11
N LEU A 162 17.37 9.44 5.82
CA LEU A 162 17.61 10.58 4.93
C LEU A 162 17.27 11.88 5.66
N ASP A 163 18.17 12.85 5.55
CA ASP A 163 17.93 14.22 6.00
C ASP A 163 17.32 15.03 4.85
N ILE A 164 16.03 15.34 4.96
CA ILE A 164 15.27 16.11 3.97
C ILE A 164 15.10 17.55 4.49
N PRO A 165 15.47 18.59 3.71
CA PRO A 165 15.26 19.98 4.10
C PRO A 165 13.78 20.22 4.40
N SER A 166 13.49 20.92 5.50
CA SER A 166 12.13 21.27 5.89
C SER A 166 12.06 22.78 6.07
N SER A 167 11.00 23.39 5.50
CA SER A 167 10.77 24.83 5.55
C SER A 167 10.10 25.28 6.86
N SER A 168 9.68 24.36 7.74
CA SER A 168 8.97 24.69 8.97
C SER A 168 9.90 24.77 10.17
N GLU A 169 9.82 25.87 10.92
CA GLU A 169 10.44 26.01 12.23
C GLU A 169 9.54 25.32 13.28
N GLY A 170 9.94 24.12 13.72
CA GLY A 170 9.22 23.39 14.79
C GLY A 170 9.27 21.87 14.65
N PRO A 171 8.75 21.12 15.65
CA PRO A 171 8.60 19.68 15.54
C PRO A 171 7.62 19.34 14.40
N PRO A 172 7.91 18.31 13.60
CA PRO A 172 7.03 17.91 12.51
C PRO A 172 5.67 17.51 13.07
N ARG A 173 4.60 18.02 12.45
CA ARG A 173 3.21 17.64 12.75
C ARG A 173 2.58 17.06 11.49
N LEU A 174 1.71 16.07 11.67
CA LEU A 174 0.93 15.51 10.57
C LEU A 174 -0.31 16.36 10.34
N SER A 175 -0.53 16.76 9.09
CA SER A 175 -1.74 17.39 8.61
C SER A 175 -2.25 16.66 7.39
N TYR A 176 -3.56 16.69 7.18
CA TYR A 176 -4.17 16.29 5.93
C TYR A 176 -3.82 17.31 4.85
N ASP A 177 -3.58 16.81 3.64
CA ASP A 177 -3.39 17.65 2.47
C ASP A 177 -4.76 18.10 1.91
N LEU A 178 -4.94 19.39 1.70
CA LEU A 178 -6.22 19.96 1.29
C LEU A 178 -6.59 19.53 -0.13
N GLU A 179 -5.63 19.53 -1.06
CA GLU A 179 -5.85 19.09 -2.44
C GLU A 179 -6.29 17.62 -2.46
N TRP A 180 -5.62 16.76 -1.70
CA TRP A 180 -5.96 15.36 -1.57
C TRP A 180 -7.36 15.14 -0.98
N LEU A 181 -7.74 15.87 0.06
CA LEU A 181 -9.09 15.78 0.64
C LEU A 181 -10.16 16.19 -0.38
N CYS A 182 -9.91 17.25 -1.17
CA CYS A 182 -10.82 17.63 -2.26
C CYS A 182 -10.91 16.53 -3.32
N VAL A 183 -9.79 15.94 -3.73
CA VAL A 183 -9.78 14.81 -4.69
C VAL A 183 -10.61 13.65 -4.14
N LEU A 184 -10.46 13.31 -2.85
CA LEU A 184 -11.24 12.25 -2.21
C LEU A 184 -12.74 12.57 -2.24
N GLN A 185 -13.17 13.79 -1.90
CA GLN A 185 -14.58 14.18 -1.93
C GLN A 185 -15.15 14.15 -3.34
N LEU A 186 -14.44 14.75 -4.30
CA LEU A 186 -14.86 14.87 -5.69
C LEU A 186 -14.97 13.51 -6.38
N THR A 187 -14.16 12.54 -5.98
CA THR A 187 -14.12 11.18 -6.54
C THR A 187 -14.71 10.13 -5.61
N ASP A 188 -15.43 10.53 -4.55
CA ASP A 188 -15.99 9.57 -3.59
C ASP A 188 -16.96 8.62 -4.29
N HIS A 189 -17.82 9.15 -5.18
CA HIS A 189 -18.78 8.38 -5.98
C HIS A 189 -18.15 7.33 -6.92
N LEU A 190 -16.85 7.43 -7.24
CA LEU A 190 -16.12 6.46 -8.06
C LEU A 190 -15.64 5.23 -7.26
N LEU A 191 -15.79 5.25 -5.94
CA LEU A 191 -15.47 4.11 -5.08
C LEU A 191 -16.58 3.06 -5.15
N HIS A 192 -16.24 1.89 -5.68
CA HIS A 192 -17.14 0.75 -5.76
C HIS A 192 -16.64 -0.39 -4.87
N LEU A 193 -17.58 -1.07 -4.21
CA LEU A 193 -17.32 -2.17 -3.27
C LEU A 193 -17.73 -3.54 -3.82
N ASP A 194 -17.82 -3.64 -5.15
CA ASP A 194 -18.19 -4.87 -5.85
C ASP A 194 -17.04 -5.39 -6.73
N SER A 195 -17.18 -6.64 -7.19
CA SER A 195 -16.17 -7.30 -8.02
C SER A 195 -16.29 -6.99 -9.51
N LYS A 196 -17.18 -6.07 -9.91
CA LYS A 196 -17.37 -5.69 -11.32
C LYS A 196 -16.24 -4.78 -11.76
N ASN A 197 -16.05 -4.70 -13.08
CA ASN A 197 -15.11 -3.77 -13.66
C ASN A 197 -15.73 -2.37 -13.71
N HIS A 198 -15.01 -1.40 -13.15
CA HIS A 198 -15.29 0.02 -13.14
C HIS A 198 -14.15 0.74 -13.84
N TYR A 199 -14.48 1.46 -14.90
CA TYR A 199 -13.53 2.24 -15.67
C TYR A 199 -13.54 3.67 -15.17
N MET A 200 -12.36 4.25 -15.01
CA MET A 200 -12.24 5.64 -14.59
C MET A 200 -12.61 6.56 -15.76
N PRO A 201 -13.27 7.68 -15.50
CA PRO A 201 -13.66 8.62 -16.56
C PRO A 201 -12.41 9.18 -17.25
N GLY A 202 -12.50 9.41 -18.55
CA GLY A 202 -11.38 9.84 -19.37
C GLY A 202 -11.77 10.87 -20.42
N PRO A 203 -10.77 11.40 -21.17
CA PRO A 203 -11.02 12.33 -22.26
C PRO A 203 -12.00 11.73 -23.28
N GLY A 204 -13.08 12.44 -23.59
CA GLY A 204 -14.12 12.00 -24.53
C GLY A 204 -15.36 11.36 -23.90
N CYS A 205 -15.40 11.23 -22.57
CA CYS A 205 -16.64 10.89 -21.86
C CYS A 205 -17.57 12.13 -21.74
N ASN A 206 -18.88 11.90 -21.62
CA ASN A 206 -19.88 12.95 -21.40
C ASN A 206 -19.90 13.49 -19.95
N GLU A 207 -19.05 12.94 -19.08
CA GLU A 207 -18.99 13.24 -17.65
C GLU A 207 -17.66 13.92 -17.29
N ARG A 208 -17.60 14.52 -16.09
CA ARG A 208 -16.36 15.10 -15.56
C ARG A 208 -15.31 14.00 -15.43
N TRP A 209 -14.14 14.22 -16.02
CA TRP A 209 -13.00 13.29 -15.96
C TRP A 209 -11.73 13.91 -15.37
N GLN A 210 -11.70 15.25 -15.25
CA GLN A 210 -10.66 15.98 -14.52
C GLN A 210 -11.22 16.37 -13.15
N PHE A 211 -10.64 15.81 -12.10
CA PHE A 211 -10.98 16.08 -10.71
C PHE A 211 -9.81 16.72 -9.94
N THR A 212 -8.82 17.26 -10.65
CA THR A 212 -7.91 18.25 -10.07
C THR A 212 -8.76 19.39 -9.49
N PRO A 213 -8.70 19.61 -8.16
CA PRO A 213 -9.58 20.56 -7.51
C PRO A 213 -9.30 21.99 -7.96
N THR A 214 -10.35 22.76 -8.23
CA THR A 214 -10.22 24.21 -8.43
C THR A 214 -9.93 24.92 -7.10
N GLN A 215 -9.46 26.17 -7.17
CA GLN A 215 -9.26 26.97 -5.95
C GLN A 215 -10.56 27.16 -5.17
N GLU A 216 -11.69 27.35 -5.87
CA GLU A 216 -13.01 27.46 -5.24
C GLU A 216 -13.42 26.18 -4.50
N GLU A 217 -13.13 25.00 -5.07
CA GLU A 217 -13.38 23.71 -4.42
C GLU A 217 -12.51 23.52 -3.17
N LYS A 218 -11.24 23.96 -3.23
CA LYS A 218 -10.32 23.96 -2.08
C LYS A 218 -10.78 24.92 -0.98
N ASP A 219 -11.15 26.15 -1.33
CA ASP A 219 -11.60 27.18 -0.39
C ASP A 219 -12.89 26.77 0.32
N LYS A 220 -13.86 26.23 -0.44
CA LYS A 220 -15.12 25.72 0.13
C LYS A 220 -14.88 24.61 1.16
N LEU A 221 -13.94 23.70 0.88
CA LEU A 221 -13.59 22.65 1.83
C LEU A 221 -12.86 23.23 3.05
N ALA A 222 -11.90 24.13 2.83
CA ALA A 222 -11.17 24.79 3.91
C ALA A 222 -12.11 25.54 4.86
N ASP A 223 -13.11 26.26 4.34
CA ASP A 223 -14.13 26.96 5.12
C ASP A 223 -14.97 26.00 5.98
N THR A 224 -15.37 24.86 5.39
CA THR A 224 -16.11 23.81 6.10
C THR A 224 -15.30 23.24 7.26
N LEU A 225 -13.98 23.15 7.09
CA LEU A 225 -13.04 22.65 8.07
C LEU A 225 -12.53 23.72 9.03
N LYS A 226 -12.93 24.99 8.85
CA LYS A 226 -12.37 26.16 9.55
C LYS A 226 -10.84 26.20 9.48
N GLY A 227 -10.27 25.71 8.38
CA GLY A 227 -8.83 25.57 8.18
C GLY A 227 -8.12 24.53 9.05
N ASP A 228 -8.83 23.74 9.87
CA ASP A 228 -8.20 22.70 10.69
C ASP A 228 -7.95 21.44 9.87
N LEU A 229 -6.71 21.31 9.41
CA LEU A 229 -6.19 20.15 8.70
C LEU A 229 -5.33 19.26 9.60
N LEU A 230 -5.23 19.52 10.91
CA LEU A 230 -4.38 18.71 11.78
C LEU A 230 -4.95 17.30 11.93
N VAL A 231 -4.06 16.30 11.83
CA VAL A 231 -4.42 14.93 12.15
C VAL A 231 -4.62 14.84 13.67
N PRO A 232 -5.82 14.45 14.16
CA PRO A 232 -6.10 14.44 15.57
C PRO A 232 -5.36 13.30 16.29
N CYS A 233 -4.96 13.53 17.54
CA CYS A 233 -4.45 12.48 18.44
C CYS A 233 -5.60 11.67 19.03
N ASN A 234 -6.36 10.94 18.20
CA ASN A 234 -7.57 10.20 18.59
C ASN A 234 -7.40 8.68 18.44
N PHE A 235 -6.18 8.16 18.58
CA PHE A 235 -5.93 6.73 18.45
C PHE A 235 -6.66 5.95 19.54
N GLN A 236 -7.47 4.98 19.11
CA GLN A 236 -8.23 4.09 19.97
C GLN A 236 -8.04 2.64 19.52
N ARG A 237 -8.08 1.72 20.49
CA ARG A 237 -7.99 0.29 20.24
C ARG A 237 -9.23 -0.19 19.49
N THR A 238 -9.04 -0.77 18.31
CA THR A 238 -10.14 -1.22 17.42
C THR A 238 -10.44 -2.72 17.54
N ALA A 239 -9.48 -3.51 18.01
CA ALA A 239 -9.61 -4.95 18.17
C ALA A 239 -9.02 -5.41 19.53
N PRO A 240 -9.41 -6.60 20.03
CA PRO A 240 -8.82 -7.16 21.25
C PRO A 240 -7.29 -7.29 21.14
N VAL A 241 -6.59 -7.08 22.25
CA VAL A 241 -5.13 -7.24 22.31
C VAL A 241 -4.79 -8.72 22.24
N TYR A 242 -3.79 -9.07 21.42
CA TYR A 242 -3.26 -10.43 21.40
C TYR A 242 -2.56 -10.72 22.74
N VAL A 243 -2.99 -11.79 23.42
CA VAL A 243 -2.37 -12.26 24.65
C VAL A 243 -1.55 -13.53 24.34
N PRO A 244 -0.21 -13.51 24.49
CA PRO A 244 0.61 -14.70 24.29
C PRO A 244 0.12 -15.88 25.14
N GLY A 245 -0.03 -17.05 24.54
CA GLY A 245 -0.52 -18.26 25.23
C GLY A 245 -2.04 -18.34 25.38
N SER A 246 -2.80 -17.31 24.99
CA SER A 246 -4.25 -17.43 24.87
C SER A 246 -4.62 -18.40 23.76
N GLU A 247 -5.62 -19.25 24.02
CA GLU A 247 -6.20 -20.06 22.96
C GLU A 247 -6.81 -19.11 21.91
N ARG A 248 -6.53 -19.39 20.63
CA ARG A 248 -7.21 -18.69 19.54
C ARG A 248 -8.70 -18.89 19.75
N SER A 249 -9.45 -17.81 19.94
CA SER A 249 -10.90 -17.89 20.13
C SER A 249 -11.48 -18.81 19.07
N PRO A 250 -12.19 -19.89 19.45
CA PRO A 250 -12.80 -20.80 18.49
C PRO A 250 -13.95 -20.06 17.82
N GLY A 251 -13.64 -19.36 16.72
CA GLY A 251 -14.58 -18.47 16.07
C GLY A 251 -13.98 -17.78 14.85
N ARG A 252 -14.86 -17.43 13.91
CA ARG A 252 -14.51 -16.64 12.73
C ARG A 252 -14.12 -15.22 13.17
N ALA A 253 -12.97 -14.75 12.73
CA ALA A 253 -12.52 -13.37 12.98
C ALA A 253 -13.61 -12.39 12.55
N ARG A 254 -14.02 -11.52 13.48
CA ARG A 254 -15.04 -10.51 13.22
C ARG A 254 -14.36 -9.24 12.74
N PRO A 255 -14.82 -8.63 11.65
CA PRO A 255 -14.34 -7.32 11.25
C PRO A 255 -14.78 -6.29 12.28
N HIS A 256 -13.89 -5.34 12.61
CA HIS A 256 -14.15 -4.25 13.54
C HIS A 256 -14.16 -2.94 12.76
N ILE A 257 -15.21 -2.13 12.94
CA ILE A 257 -15.23 -0.77 12.42
C ILE A 257 -14.18 0.05 13.17
N ASN A 258 -13.36 0.77 12.41
CA ASN A 258 -12.34 1.65 12.94
C ASN A 258 -12.96 3.03 13.25
N PRO A 259 -13.10 3.44 14.54
CA PRO A 259 -13.71 4.72 14.89
C PRO A 259 -12.93 5.92 14.36
N GLN A 260 -11.61 5.80 14.15
CA GLN A 260 -10.79 6.84 13.53
C GLN A 260 -11.12 6.98 12.03
N THR A 261 -11.28 5.88 11.30
CA THR A 261 -11.76 5.89 9.90
C THR A 261 -13.16 6.48 9.79
N ARG A 262 -14.08 6.07 10.68
CA ARG A 262 -15.43 6.62 10.71
C ARG A 262 -15.42 8.12 10.99
N SER A 263 -14.64 8.56 11.98
CA SER A 263 -14.51 9.98 12.32
C SER A 263 -13.92 10.78 11.16
N PHE A 264 -12.92 10.23 10.46
CA PHE A 264 -12.36 10.81 9.24
C PHE A 264 -13.43 10.95 8.15
N CYS A 265 -14.11 9.86 7.79
CA CYS A 265 -15.14 9.88 6.75
C CYS A 265 -16.28 10.86 7.10
N GLN A 266 -16.76 10.87 8.35
CA GLN A 266 -17.78 11.82 8.80
C GLN A 266 -17.30 13.27 8.73
N ARG A 267 -16.08 13.54 9.21
CA ARG A 267 -15.49 14.89 9.22
C ARG A 267 -15.34 15.47 7.81
N PHE A 268 -14.99 14.63 6.85
CA PHE A 268 -14.72 15.04 5.47
C PHE A 268 -15.84 14.68 4.50
N GLY A 269 -17.02 14.26 4.97
CA GLY A 269 -18.17 13.94 4.11
C GLY A 269 -17.90 12.82 3.09
N LEU A 270 -17.08 11.84 3.45
CA LEU A 270 -16.74 10.68 2.62
C LEU A 270 -17.55 9.46 3.05
N ARG A 271 -17.68 8.48 2.15
CA ARG A 271 -18.21 7.17 2.51
C ARG A 271 -17.18 6.38 3.32
N ASP A 272 -17.66 5.61 4.29
CA ASP A 272 -16.84 4.63 5.02
C ASP A 272 -17.00 3.27 4.32
N PRO A 273 -16.02 2.84 3.50
CA PRO A 273 -16.16 1.64 2.69
C PRO A 273 -16.29 0.38 3.51
N LEU A 274 -15.65 0.31 4.69
CA LEU A 274 -15.77 -0.86 5.55
C LEU A 274 -17.14 -0.88 6.21
N ALA A 275 -17.66 0.26 6.67
CA ALA A 275 -19.01 0.32 7.21
C ALA A 275 -20.08 -0.04 6.17
N GLU A 276 -19.94 0.47 4.93
CA GLU A 276 -20.84 0.16 3.81
C GLU A 276 -20.78 -1.32 3.43
N ALA A 277 -19.58 -1.92 3.38
CA ALA A 277 -19.43 -3.32 3.01
C ALA A 277 -19.91 -4.29 4.10
N LEU A 278 -19.84 -3.91 5.39
CA LEU A 278 -20.33 -4.73 6.51
C LEU A 278 -21.83 -4.56 6.78
N CYS A 279 -22.37 -3.38 6.50
CA CYS A 279 -23.79 -3.06 6.61
C CYS A 279 -24.28 -2.51 5.27
N PRO A 280 -24.46 -3.35 4.23
CA PRO A 280 -25.03 -2.90 2.98
C PRO A 280 -26.44 -2.39 3.30
N GLN A 281 -26.64 -1.07 3.27
CA GLN A 281 -27.99 -0.55 3.38
C GLN A 281 -28.78 -1.13 2.22
N HIS A 282 -29.93 -1.74 2.52
CA HIS A 282 -30.91 -2.04 1.49
C HIS A 282 -31.23 -0.71 0.84
N ASP A 283 -30.78 -0.54 -0.41
CA ASP A 283 -31.01 0.62 -1.25
C ASP A 283 -32.44 1.12 -1.02
N SER A 284 -32.58 2.28 -0.39
CA SER A 284 -33.87 2.88 -0.04
C SER A 284 -34.47 3.50 -1.30
N THR A 285 -34.82 2.64 -2.24
CA THR A 285 -35.73 2.88 -3.36
C THR A 285 -36.65 1.68 -3.51
N LYS A 286 -37.26 1.24 -2.41
CA LYS A 286 -38.48 0.43 -2.46
C LYS A 286 -39.61 1.26 -1.87
N LEU A 287 -40.50 1.73 -2.74
CA LEU A 287 -41.86 2.09 -2.36
C LEU A 287 -42.43 0.91 -1.58
N ASP A 288 -42.63 1.12 -0.28
CA ASP A 288 -43.05 0.07 0.62
C ASP A 288 -44.57 -0.17 0.48
N ILE A 289 -44.91 -1.29 -0.16
CA ILE A 289 -46.29 -1.78 -0.30
C ILE A 289 -46.80 -2.29 1.06
N SER A 290 -45.98 -2.35 2.12
CA SER A 290 -46.42 -2.73 3.46
C SER A 290 -47.45 -1.77 4.09
N SER A 291 -47.60 -0.56 3.54
CA SER A 291 -48.66 0.39 3.93
C SER A 291 -50.07 -0.01 3.44
N PHE A 292 -50.21 -1.06 2.63
CA PHE A 292 -51.48 -1.48 2.03
C PHE A 292 -52.14 -2.74 2.63
N LEU A 293 -51.49 -3.44 3.57
CA LEU A 293 -52.08 -4.61 4.23
C LEU A 293 -52.05 -4.43 5.74
N GLY A 294 -53.20 -4.05 6.29
CA GLY A 294 -53.41 -3.79 7.71
C GLY A 294 -53.31 -5.03 8.61
N THR A 295 -53.01 -4.73 9.88
CA THR A 295 -53.50 -5.36 11.13
C THR A 295 -53.65 -6.89 11.14
N ASP A 296 -52.77 -7.60 11.85
CA ASP A 296 -52.99 -8.00 13.25
C ASP A 296 -51.95 -9.01 13.77
N ASP A 297 -51.76 -8.96 15.09
CA ASP A 297 -51.31 -9.99 16.04
C ASP A 297 -49.82 -10.31 16.30
N VAL A 298 -49.38 -9.81 17.47
CA VAL A 298 -48.85 -10.54 18.65
C VAL A 298 -47.86 -11.69 18.40
N THR A 299 -46.60 -11.49 18.83
CA THR A 299 -46.01 -12.22 19.98
C THR A 299 -44.67 -11.64 20.41
N SER A 300 -44.50 -11.62 21.73
CA SER A 300 -43.38 -11.14 22.53
C SER A 300 -42.21 -12.14 22.53
N SER A 301 -40.97 -11.64 22.42
CA SER A 301 -39.80 -12.31 23.01
C SER A 301 -38.65 -11.32 23.24
N THR A 302 -38.66 -10.80 24.47
CA THR A 302 -37.60 -10.33 25.37
C THR A 302 -36.13 -10.41 24.91
N LEU A 303 -35.46 -9.25 24.94
CA LEU A 303 -34.00 -9.09 25.01
C LEU A 303 -33.53 -9.17 26.47
N PRO A 304 -32.39 -9.80 26.80
CA PRO A 304 -31.77 -9.62 28.11
C PRO A 304 -30.77 -8.46 28.08
N SER A 305 -31.00 -7.47 28.95
CA SER A 305 -30.01 -6.50 29.41
C SER A 305 -29.02 -7.17 30.35
N CYS A 306 -27.72 -6.94 30.21
CA CYS A 306 -26.75 -7.22 31.27
C CYS A 306 -25.77 -6.05 31.45
N SER A 307 -25.48 -5.84 32.73
CA SER A 307 -24.89 -4.70 33.42
C SER A 307 -23.43 -4.41 33.07
N VAL A 308 -23.07 -3.15 33.28
CA VAL A 308 -21.73 -2.58 33.22
C VAL A 308 -21.04 -2.87 34.56
N ASP A 309 -19.95 -3.63 34.54
CA ASP A 309 -18.97 -3.66 35.62
C ASP A 309 -17.68 -3.01 35.09
N GLU A 310 -17.41 -1.80 35.57
CA GLU A 310 -16.17 -1.06 35.37
C GLU A 310 -15.11 -1.57 36.36
N ASP A 311 -13.99 -2.09 35.84
CA ASP A 311 -12.79 -2.39 36.63
C ASP A 311 -11.64 -1.47 36.16
N PRO A 312 -10.96 -0.72 37.04
CA PRO A 312 -9.99 0.29 36.65
C PRO A 312 -8.62 -0.36 36.36
N LEU A 313 -8.24 -0.45 35.08
CA LEU A 313 -6.93 -0.92 34.66
C LEU A 313 -5.92 0.23 34.54
N HIS A 314 -4.85 0.10 35.33
CA HIS A 314 -3.71 1.00 35.48
C HIS A 314 -3.01 1.31 34.14
N GLU A 315 -2.95 2.59 33.76
CA GLU A 315 -2.13 3.06 32.62
C GLU A 315 -0.64 3.05 32.99
N MET A 316 0.19 2.35 32.19
CA MET A 316 1.64 2.42 32.28
C MET A 316 2.17 3.75 31.72
N SER A 317 3.14 4.36 32.42
CA SER A 317 3.68 5.68 32.07
C SER A 317 4.54 5.63 30.79
N ALA A 318 4.72 6.79 30.16
CA ALA A 318 5.58 6.92 28.99
C ALA A 318 7.04 6.53 29.28
N GLU A 319 7.50 6.63 30.53
CA GLU A 319 8.86 6.25 30.92
C GLU A 319 9.05 4.73 30.96
N GLU A 320 8.01 3.97 31.33
CA GLU A 320 8.06 2.50 31.30
C GLU A 320 8.11 1.97 29.87
N ARG A 321 7.41 2.62 28.92
CA ARG A 321 7.48 2.27 27.48
C ARG A 321 8.90 2.45 26.92
N GLN A 322 9.62 3.46 27.40
CA GLN A 322 10.96 3.77 26.91
C GLN A 322 12.03 2.80 27.42
N ARG A 323 11.84 2.21 28.63
CA ARG A 323 12.75 1.20 29.19
C ARG A 323 12.66 -0.15 28.49
N VAL A 324 11.46 -0.56 28.08
CA VAL A 324 11.28 -1.82 27.33
C VAL A 324 11.96 -1.73 25.96
N HIS A 325 11.91 -0.56 25.31
CA HIS A 325 12.48 -0.34 23.98
C HIS A 325 14.03 -0.33 23.95
N THR A 326 14.69 -0.04 25.08
CA THR A 326 16.16 0.02 25.18
C THR A 326 16.81 -1.29 25.61
N GLN A 327 16.05 -2.27 26.11
CA GLN A 327 16.57 -3.58 26.52
C GLN A 327 16.67 -4.61 25.37
N GLU A 328 15.90 -4.48 24.29
CA GLU A 328 15.92 -5.43 23.16
C GLU A 328 16.85 -5.05 22.01
N PHE A 329 17.21 -3.77 21.87
CA PHE A 329 18.08 -3.30 20.80
C PHE A 329 19.12 -2.33 21.39
N GLY A 330 20.37 -2.79 21.43
CA GLY A 330 21.50 -2.06 22.02
C GLY A 330 21.62 -0.62 21.54
N GLY A 331 22.10 0.25 22.43
CA GLY A 331 22.20 1.69 22.20
C GLY A 331 23.15 2.09 21.05
N PRO A 332 23.00 3.32 20.52
CA PRO A 332 23.74 3.76 19.36
C PRO A 332 25.18 4.14 19.73
N ASP A 333 26.16 3.51 19.08
CA ASP A 333 27.53 4.01 19.02
C ASP A 333 27.60 5.23 18.10
N SER A 334 28.02 6.35 18.67
CA SER A 334 28.27 7.60 17.96
C SER A 334 29.57 7.53 17.16
N SER A 335 29.47 7.51 15.83
CA SER A 335 30.55 8.03 14.98
C SER A 335 29.96 8.72 13.75
N THR A 336 30.11 10.03 13.73
CA THR A 336 29.82 10.96 12.65
C THR A 336 30.76 10.74 11.47
N GLY A 337 30.21 10.60 10.28
CA GLY A 337 30.95 10.65 9.02
C GLY A 337 29.96 10.62 7.87
N ASP A 338 29.88 11.74 7.14
CA ASP A 338 29.11 11.90 5.91
C ASP A 338 29.42 10.74 4.94
N LYS A 339 28.51 9.76 4.87
CA LYS A 339 28.54 8.71 3.86
C LYS A 339 27.49 9.07 2.81
N GLU A 340 27.98 9.22 1.59
CA GLU A 340 27.25 9.62 0.37
C GLU A 340 25.80 9.11 0.35
N LEU A 341 24.86 10.05 0.45
CA LEU A 341 23.41 9.83 0.54
C LEU A 341 22.80 9.09 -0.66
N PHE A 342 23.50 9.14 -1.79
CA PHE A 342 23.28 8.39 -3.02
C PHE A 342 24.69 8.07 -3.50
N PRO A 343 25.11 6.79 -3.65
CA PRO A 343 26.44 6.49 -4.13
C PRO A 343 26.66 7.27 -5.42
N ALA A 344 27.71 8.08 -5.48
CA ALA A 344 27.99 8.87 -6.67
C ALA A 344 27.97 7.93 -7.88
N LEU A 345 27.14 8.24 -8.88
CA LEU A 345 27.12 7.60 -10.20
C LEU A 345 28.39 7.98 -10.97
N LEU A 346 29.55 7.78 -10.37
CA LEU A 346 30.85 8.00 -10.97
C LEU A 346 31.34 6.65 -11.49
N GLU A 347 31.42 6.58 -12.82
CA GLU A 347 32.22 5.60 -13.53
C GLU A 347 33.63 5.57 -12.92
N LYS A 348 33.94 4.51 -12.18
CA LYS A 348 35.33 4.12 -11.94
C LYS A 348 35.64 2.95 -12.85
N LYS A 349 36.36 3.25 -13.94
CA LYS A 349 37.24 2.30 -14.61
C LYS A 349 38.28 1.85 -13.60
N GLU A 350 38.37 0.55 -13.33
CA GLU A 350 39.57 -0.17 -12.85
C GLU A 350 39.25 -1.67 -12.92
N GLU A 351 39.79 -2.35 -13.93
CA GLU A 351 41.03 -3.16 -13.91
C GLU A 351 40.77 -4.63 -13.50
N GLU A 352 41.19 -5.52 -14.40
CA GLU A 352 40.96 -6.96 -14.36
C GLU A 352 41.54 -7.63 -13.12
N ALA A 353 40.70 -8.34 -12.36
CA ALA A 353 41.15 -9.33 -11.39
C ALA A 353 40.74 -10.75 -11.83
N LYS A 354 41.75 -11.61 -12.01
CA LYS A 354 41.66 -13.03 -12.42
C LYS A 354 40.81 -13.88 -11.46
N PRO A 355 40.18 -14.97 -11.95
CA PRO A 355 39.18 -15.72 -11.18
C PRO A 355 39.84 -16.69 -10.18
N ARG A 356 39.33 -16.72 -8.94
CA ARG A 356 39.55 -17.83 -8.01
C ARG A 356 38.41 -18.84 -8.15
N ALA A 357 38.76 -20.06 -8.52
CA ALA A 357 37.86 -21.20 -8.52
C ALA A 357 37.50 -21.60 -7.08
N SER A 358 36.22 -21.81 -6.80
CA SER A 358 35.83 -22.73 -5.73
C SER A 358 34.45 -23.33 -5.97
N SER A 359 34.34 -24.58 -5.51
CA SER A 359 33.42 -25.65 -5.84
C SER A 359 31.94 -25.29 -5.79
N GLY A 360 31.24 -25.57 -6.90
CA GLY A 360 29.79 -25.55 -6.97
C GLY A 360 29.16 -26.62 -6.08
N ARG A 361 28.30 -26.18 -5.16
CA ARG A 361 27.07 -26.89 -4.86
C ARG A 361 25.94 -26.14 -5.55
N ALA A 362 25.49 -26.68 -6.68
CA ALA A 362 24.32 -26.20 -7.38
C ALA A 362 23.09 -26.39 -6.47
N MET A 363 22.61 -25.30 -5.88
CA MET A 363 21.33 -25.32 -5.19
C MET A 363 20.24 -25.25 -6.25
N LYS A 364 19.69 -26.41 -6.60
CA LYS A 364 18.52 -26.55 -7.48
C LYS A 364 17.34 -25.80 -6.82
N ARG A 365 16.93 -24.66 -7.38
CA ARG A 365 15.61 -24.08 -7.12
C ARG A 365 14.74 -24.23 -8.36
N ARG A 366 13.56 -24.79 -8.11
CA ARG A 366 12.61 -25.43 -9.02
C ARG A 366 11.69 -24.43 -9.73
N ASN A 367 12.21 -23.27 -10.13
CA ASN A 367 11.42 -22.14 -10.67
C ASN A 367 11.74 -21.86 -12.15
N GLN A 368 12.16 -22.88 -12.89
CA GLN A 368 12.46 -22.76 -14.32
C GLN A 368 11.19 -22.73 -15.19
N SER A 369 10.05 -23.22 -14.68
CA SER A 369 8.79 -23.29 -15.43
C SER A 369 7.92 -22.03 -15.35
N LEU A 370 8.37 -20.96 -14.70
CA LEU A 370 7.60 -19.71 -14.55
C LEU A 370 7.70 -18.79 -15.78
N TYR A 371 8.59 -19.09 -16.74
CA TYR A 371 8.96 -18.12 -17.78
C TYR A 371 9.28 -18.72 -19.17
N THR A 372 8.87 -19.95 -19.45
CA THR A 372 9.02 -20.57 -20.78
C THR A 372 7.72 -20.50 -21.55
N ASP A 373 7.71 -19.77 -22.67
CA ASP A 373 6.76 -20.03 -23.75
C ASP A 373 7.29 -21.25 -24.51
N SER A 374 6.56 -22.36 -24.46
CA SER A 374 6.72 -23.45 -25.44
C SER A 374 5.67 -23.24 -26.52
N GLU A 375 6.05 -22.55 -27.59
CA GLU A 375 5.41 -22.75 -28.88
C GLU A 375 5.95 -24.07 -29.44
N ASP A 376 5.07 -25.08 -29.46
CA ASP A 376 5.25 -26.26 -30.28
C ASP A 376 5.21 -25.82 -31.76
N VAL A 377 6.37 -25.86 -32.41
CA VAL A 377 6.46 -25.88 -33.86
C VAL A 377 6.26 -27.34 -34.28
N ASP A 378 5.11 -27.64 -34.86
CA ASP A 378 4.95 -28.82 -35.70
C ASP A 378 4.89 -28.40 -37.18
N ASN A 379 5.88 -28.93 -37.91
CA ASN A 379 6.25 -28.85 -39.33
C ASN A 379 7.10 -27.67 -39.82
#